data_AF-A0A084U4Y3-F1
#
_entry.id   AF-A0A084U4Y3-F1
#
_cell.length_a   1.000
_cell.length_b   1.000
_cell.length_c   1.000
_cell.angle_alpha   90.00
_cell.angle_beta   90.00
_cell.angle_gamma   90.00
#
_symmetry.space_group_name_H-M   'P 1'
#
loop_
_entity.id
_entity.type
_entity.pdbx_description
1 polymer ?
#
loop_
_entity_poly.entity_id
_entity_poly.type
_entity_poly.pdbx_seq_one_letter_code
_entity_poly.pdbx_strand_id
1 'polypeptide(L)'
;MKKKFKILLTSASVIAMGAGVGVYVATTNTQNTSVNVNNNENINYKTNGTVVTGDKLTFSAVVQQNSNISTQAFINDGTKPVGTYNKEINLGKDSITPKYTSGYVETYLESGDTVSRYSSSEYHNNRTLMPILDTKEHYYTSERTYSEIQKGIYRGWEISTKSINYGEQFAYSASPVLKTVFRDLKQETIKAVQFNLGLSDTSIESINSFLKTNTGIQFVTIKGISQDTDLSKLVLPESVQKLTLLGQRNTINDLKLPSELQEIEIYLGSSLKSIDPLIFPKSANIISDVVMNNTSSVFTEIKLSDSTIDNNSPKLQKAIDDVYTYRIKERAFQGLVPGGYIASWDLTGTKVTSFNNVNIPPLNDGTGRFYIAHVEVKTDGNFGNSQNESIGSKPSNDSQINDWFDWGGGWQKVQEVVVSSSENVSLETATQEIMGFIAKYPNVKKINIVNVKLTDGSTHEQLKDNVIKAITAKYGEESQYKDIEFVLPETVPSPVA
;
A
#
# COMPACT_ATOMS: atom_id res chain seq x y z
N MET A 1 -28.44 -40.17 -30.98
CA MET A 1 -26.96 -40.30 -31.02
C MET A 1 -26.35 -38.94 -31.29
N LYS A 2 -25.64 -38.38 -30.30
CA LYS A 2 -25.13 -37.00 -30.28
C LYS A 2 -23.82 -36.90 -31.09
N LYS A 3 -23.77 -35.98 -32.05
CA LYS A 3 -22.54 -35.54 -32.73
C LYS A 3 -21.70 -34.73 -31.74
N LYS A 4 -20.43 -35.10 -31.54
CA LYS A 4 -19.44 -34.33 -30.78
C LYS A 4 -18.54 -33.56 -31.74
N PHE A 5 -18.33 -32.30 -31.37
CA PHE A 5 -17.42 -31.32 -31.95
C PHE A 5 -15.95 -31.76 -31.80
N LYS A 6 -15.14 -31.50 -32.83
CA LYS A 6 -13.68 -31.48 -32.78
C LYS A 6 -13.23 -30.06 -32.42
N ILE A 7 -12.34 -29.91 -31.43
CA ILE A 7 -11.42 -28.78 -31.34
C ILE A 7 -10.01 -29.36 -31.21
N LEU A 8 -9.15 -28.88 -32.09
CA LEU A 8 -7.74 -29.17 -32.25
C LEU A 8 -6.97 -28.25 -31.28
N LEU A 9 -6.18 -28.80 -30.35
CA LEU A 9 -5.17 -28.05 -29.61
C LEU A 9 -3.78 -28.56 -30.02
N THR A 10 -3.05 -27.70 -30.73
CA THR A 10 -1.62 -27.83 -31.02
C THR A 10 -0.83 -27.54 -29.74
N SER A 11 -0.15 -28.57 -29.24
CA SER A 11 0.80 -28.54 -28.13
C SER A 11 2.13 -27.88 -28.57
N ALA A 12 2.56 -26.84 -27.85
CA ALA A 12 3.93 -26.33 -27.93
C ALA A 12 4.83 -27.13 -26.98
N SER A 13 5.91 -27.66 -27.53
CA SER A 13 6.96 -28.41 -26.85
C SER A 13 8.00 -27.46 -26.26
N VAL A 14 8.44 -27.71 -25.01
CA VAL A 14 9.78 -27.32 -24.57
C VAL A 14 10.44 -28.58 -24.02
N ILE A 15 11.42 -29.07 -24.78
CA ILE A 15 12.30 -30.17 -24.40
C ILE A 15 13.51 -29.53 -23.73
N ALA A 16 13.83 -29.95 -22.52
CA ALA A 16 15.18 -29.87 -21.97
C ALA A 16 15.60 -31.29 -21.59
N MET A 17 16.54 -31.85 -22.35
CA MET A 17 17.16 -33.14 -22.10
C MET A 17 18.29 -32.98 -21.08
N GLY A 18 18.27 -33.78 -20.02
CA GLY A 18 19.33 -33.94 -19.04
C GLY A 18 18.88 -34.91 -17.95
N ALA A 19 19.54 -36.07 -17.84
CA ALA A 19 19.07 -37.25 -17.12
C ALA A 19 18.80 -37.01 -15.61
N GLY A 20 17.63 -37.49 -15.13
CA GLY A 20 17.32 -37.64 -13.70
C GLY A 20 15.84 -37.44 -13.34
N VAL A 21 15.01 -38.47 -13.60
CA VAL A 21 13.63 -38.70 -13.11
C VAL A 21 12.60 -37.59 -13.37
N GLY A 22 11.83 -37.73 -14.46
CA GLY A 22 10.59 -36.97 -14.67
C GLY A 22 9.44 -37.57 -13.85
N VAL A 23 8.83 -36.77 -12.96
CA VAL A 23 7.58 -37.14 -12.29
C VAL A 23 6.42 -36.62 -13.13
N TYR A 24 5.68 -37.54 -13.75
CA TYR A 24 4.40 -37.26 -14.41
C TYR A 24 3.29 -37.26 -13.36
N VAL A 25 2.58 -36.14 -13.19
CA VAL A 25 1.33 -36.09 -12.40
C VAL A 25 0.17 -35.88 -13.37
N ALA A 26 -0.55 -36.96 -13.67
CA ALA A 26 -1.84 -36.88 -14.34
C ALA A 26 -2.91 -36.47 -13.32
N THR A 27 -3.52 -35.30 -13.51
CA THR A 27 -4.58 -34.82 -12.63
C THR A 27 -5.92 -35.46 -13.00
N THR A 28 -6.45 -36.30 -12.12
CA THR A 28 -7.91 -36.47 -11.99
C THR A 28 -8.31 -36.46 -10.51
N ASN A 29 -9.12 -35.45 -10.16
CA ASN A 29 -9.90 -35.24 -8.93
C ASN A 29 -9.20 -34.84 -7.61
N THR A 30 -9.44 -33.58 -7.23
CA THR A 30 -9.86 -33.04 -5.92
C THR A 30 -9.69 -33.89 -4.64
N GLN A 31 -8.48 -34.36 -4.35
CA GLN A 31 -8.03 -34.61 -2.97
C GLN A 31 -6.57 -34.20 -2.79
N ASN A 32 -6.29 -33.50 -1.68
CA ASN A 32 -4.94 -33.20 -1.19
C ASN A 32 -4.13 -34.50 -1.15
N THR A 33 -3.27 -34.70 -2.15
CA THR A 33 -2.37 -35.85 -2.22
C THR A 33 -0.98 -35.36 -1.85
N SER A 34 -0.57 -35.62 -0.61
CA SER A 34 0.82 -35.54 -0.20
C SER A 34 1.58 -36.68 -0.89
N VAL A 35 2.45 -36.36 -1.87
CA VAL A 35 3.33 -37.36 -2.47
C VAL A 35 4.53 -37.53 -1.54
N ASN A 36 4.55 -38.63 -0.79
CA ASN A 36 5.65 -38.98 0.09
C ASN A 36 6.66 -39.81 -0.72
N VAL A 37 7.77 -39.20 -1.14
CA VAL A 37 8.85 -39.91 -1.84
C VAL A 37 9.75 -40.55 -0.78
N ASN A 38 9.42 -41.77 -0.36
CA ASN A 38 10.29 -42.59 0.46
C ASN A 38 11.33 -43.27 -0.44
N ASN A 39 12.49 -42.63 -0.61
CA ASN A 39 13.69 -43.32 -1.12
C ASN A 39 14.88 -42.96 -0.21
N ASN A 40 15.59 -43.98 0.27
CA ASN A 40 16.76 -43.90 1.14
C ASN A 40 18.03 -43.37 0.43
N GLU A 41 17.89 -42.52 -0.59
CA GLU A 41 19.02 -41.96 -1.34
C GLU A 41 18.89 -40.45 -1.48
N ASN A 42 20.00 -39.75 -1.27
CA ASN A 42 20.13 -38.29 -1.34
C ASN A 42 19.44 -37.71 -2.58
N ILE A 43 18.32 -37.00 -2.39
CA ILE A 43 17.60 -36.32 -3.46
C ILE A 43 18.32 -34.99 -3.74
N ASN A 44 18.86 -34.86 -4.96
CA ASN A 44 19.45 -33.62 -5.45
C ASN A 44 18.42 -32.80 -6.22
N TYR A 45 18.11 -31.59 -5.74
CA TYR A 45 17.26 -30.63 -6.47
C TYR A 45 18.08 -29.41 -6.92
N LYS A 46 17.87 -28.95 -8.15
CA LYS A 46 18.59 -27.81 -8.73
C LYS A 46 17.63 -26.64 -9.00
N THR A 47 17.86 -25.50 -8.36
CA THR A 47 17.20 -24.21 -8.70
C THR A 47 18.27 -23.18 -9.00
N ASN A 48 18.13 -22.43 -10.11
CA ASN A 48 19.07 -21.38 -10.53
C ASN A 48 20.56 -21.75 -10.38
N GLY A 49 20.93 -22.99 -10.75
CA GLY A 49 22.32 -23.47 -10.74
C GLY A 49 22.84 -24.03 -9.40
N THR A 50 22.10 -23.90 -8.30
CA THR A 50 22.53 -24.41 -6.97
C THR A 50 21.94 -25.79 -6.70
N VAL A 51 22.78 -26.76 -6.32
CA VAL A 51 22.35 -28.13 -5.94
C VAL A 51 22.06 -28.13 -4.45
N VAL A 52 20.84 -28.50 -4.07
CA VAL A 52 20.46 -28.72 -2.67
C VAL A 52 20.39 -30.23 -2.41
N THR A 53 21.15 -30.68 -1.43
CA THR A 53 21.23 -32.06 -0.93
C THR A 53 20.60 -32.11 0.47
N GLY A 54 19.78 -33.12 0.74
CA GLY A 54 19.27 -33.38 2.09
C GLY A 54 18.57 -34.74 2.21
N ASP A 55 18.63 -35.34 3.39
CA ASP A 55 18.18 -36.72 3.63
C ASP A 55 16.67 -36.92 3.46
N LYS A 56 15.86 -35.84 3.52
CA LYS A 56 14.41 -35.83 3.26
C LYS A 56 13.95 -34.45 2.75
N LEU A 57 13.50 -34.40 1.49
CA LEU A 57 12.86 -33.24 0.87
C LEU A 57 11.36 -33.50 0.70
N THR A 58 10.51 -32.60 1.19
CA THR A 58 9.06 -32.67 0.98
C THR A 58 8.65 -31.61 -0.03
N PHE A 59 7.95 -32.01 -1.09
CA PHE A 59 7.41 -31.08 -2.10
C PHE A 59 5.91 -30.91 -1.85
N SER A 60 5.47 -29.66 -1.67
CA SER A 60 4.05 -29.32 -1.61
C SER A 60 3.65 -28.54 -2.86
N ALA A 61 2.61 -28.99 -3.54
CA ALA A 61 1.98 -28.29 -4.64
C ALA A 61 0.69 -27.65 -4.12
N VAL A 62 0.64 -26.32 -4.06
CA VAL A 62 -0.59 -25.60 -3.70
C VAL A 62 -1.35 -25.32 -4.98
N VAL A 63 -2.49 -25.99 -5.17
CA VAL A 63 -3.43 -25.67 -6.24
C VAL A 63 -4.34 -24.56 -5.72
N GLN A 64 -4.06 -23.30 -6.08
CA GLN A 64 -5.04 -22.23 -5.95
C GLN A 64 -5.99 -22.30 -7.15
N GLN A 65 -7.30 -22.28 -6.89
CA GLN A 65 -8.30 -22.24 -7.97
C GLN A 65 -8.00 -21.03 -8.87
N ASN A 66 -7.61 -21.31 -10.11
CA ASN A 66 -7.30 -20.38 -11.21
C ASN A 66 -5.88 -19.78 -11.31
N SER A 67 -4.82 -20.43 -10.79
CA SER A 67 -3.44 -19.99 -11.11
C SER A 67 -2.43 -21.13 -11.15
N ASN A 68 -1.33 -20.90 -11.88
CA ASN A 68 -0.20 -21.80 -12.10
C ASN A 68 0.20 -22.59 -10.84
N ILE A 69 0.44 -23.89 -10.99
CA ILE A 69 0.95 -24.76 -9.92
C ILE A 69 2.32 -24.24 -9.49
N SER A 70 2.42 -23.66 -8.29
CA SER A 70 3.71 -23.40 -7.66
C SER A 70 4.10 -24.61 -6.81
N THR A 71 5.30 -25.14 -7.03
CA THR A 71 5.88 -26.20 -6.21
C THR A 71 6.93 -25.58 -5.30
N GLN A 72 6.76 -25.75 -3.98
CA GLN A 72 7.77 -25.37 -3.00
C GLN A 72 8.31 -26.63 -2.35
N ALA A 73 9.64 -26.75 -2.33
CA ALA A 73 10.33 -27.82 -1.59
C ALA A 73 10.59 -27.34 -0.16
N PHE A 74 10.47 -28.19 0.84
CA PHE A 74 10.72 -27.87 2.25
C PHE A 74 11.80 -28.79 2.84
N ILE A 75 12.58 -28.26 3.80
CA ILE A 75 13.58 -29.06 4.55
C ILE A 75 12.90 -29.70 5.77
N ASN A 76 12.97 -31.03 5.87
CA ASN A 76 12.79 -32.00 6.98
C ASN A 76 11.71 -31.82 8.08
N ASP A 77 11.17 -30.63 8.34
CA ASP A 77 10.10 -30.38 9.33
C ASP A 77 8.87 -29.67 8.72
N GLY A 78 8.90 -29.36 7.42
CA GLY A 78 7.81 -28.66 6.72
C GLY A 78 7.72 -27.17 7.04
N THR A 79 8.69 -26.60 7.77
CA THR A 79 8.62 -25.20 8.23
C THR A 79 9.43 -24.22 7.37
N LYS A 80 10.38 -24.70 6.56
CA LYS A 80 11.27 -23.85 5.73
C LYS A 80 11.30 -24.28 4.26
N PRO A 81 10.88 -23.43 3.31
CA PRO A 81 11.05 -23.68 1.89
C PRO A 81 12.52 -23.57 1.50
N VAL A 82 12.97 -24.53 0.70
CA VAL A 82 14.29 -24.62 0.10
C VAL A 82 14.48 -23.46 -0.88
N GLY A 83 15.55 -22.68 -0.71
CA GLY A 83 15.89 -21.56 -1.60
C GLY A 83 15.27 -20.22 -1.21
N THR A 84 14.64 -20.10 -0.04
CA THR A 84 14.19 -18.80 0.48
C THR A 84 15.41 -18.04 1.02
N TYR A 85 15.89 -17.06 0.26
CA TYR A 85 17.03 -16.23 0.67
C TYR A 85 16.57 -15.13 1.61
N ASN A 86 17.22 -15.04 2.76
CA ASN A 86 17.09 -13.89 3.63
C ASN A 86 17.63 -12.66 2.90
N LYS A 87 16.85 -11.59 2.84
CA LYS A 87 17.22 -10.35 2.17
C LYS A 87 17.23 -9.21 3.17
N GLU A 88 18.36 -8.52 3.24
CA GLU A 88 18.48 -7.28 4.00
C GLU A 88 17.69 -6.17 3.30
N ILE A 89 16.78 -5.54 4.04
CA ILE A 89 16.01 -4.39 3.61
C ILE A 89 16.61 -3.16 4.30
N ASN A 90 17.06 -2.20 3.51
CA ASN A 90 17.63 -0.95 3.99
C ASN A 90 17.16 0.19 3.06
N LEU A 91 16.25 1.03 3.57
CA LEU A 91 15.66 2.16 2.85
C LEU A 91 16.37 3.49 3.14
N GLY A 92 17.44 3.48 3.93
CA GLY A 92 18.16 4.70 4.31
C GLY A 92 17.37 5.60 5.26
N LYS A 93 17.74 6.89 5.31
CA LYS A 93 17.18 7.88 6.25
C LYS A 93 15.82 8.42 5.82
N ASP A 94 15.42 8.16 4.58
CA ASP A 94 14.18 8.69 4.00
C ASP A 94 12.96 7.85 4.35
N SER A 95 13.13 6.77 5.15
CA SER A 95 12.04 5.92 5.65
C SER A 95 12.03 5.85 7.17
N ILE A 96 10.81 5.72 7.73
CA ILE A 96 10.62 5.41 9.16
C ILE A 96 11.06 3.98 9.50
N THR A 97 11.08 3.09 8.49
CA THR A 97 11.34 1.68 8.69
C THR A 97 12.84 1.44 8.91
N PRO A 98 13.24 0.83 10.04
CA PRO A 98 14.63 0.54 10.30
C PRO A 98 15.15 -0.53 9.33
N LYS A 99 16.47 -0.64 9.27
CA LYS A 99 17.12 -1.76 8.60
C LYS A 99 16.67 -3.09 9.24
N TYR A 100 16.22 -4.05 8.43
CA TYR A 100 15.81 -5.36 8.92
C TYR A 100 16.11 -6.48 7.90
N THR A 101 15.99 -7.73 8.33
CA THR A 101 16.14 -8.91 7.46
C THR A 101 14.78 -9.52 7.19
N SER A 102 14.38 -9.55 5.93
CA SER A 102 13.20 -10.28 5.44
C SER A 102 13.54 -11.73 5.10
N GLY A 103 12.53 -12.59 5.00
CA GLY A 103 12.67 -14.03 4.80
C GLY A 103 12.49 -14.82 6.10
N TYR A 104 13.04 -16.03 6.15
CA TYR A 104 12.95 -16.87 7.36
C TYR A 104 14.05 -16.50 8.35
N VAL A 105 13.65 -15.80 9.40
CA VAL A 105 14.55 -15.36 10.47
C VAL A 105 14.34 -16.21 11.72
N GLU A 106 15.40 -16.34 12.51
CA GLU A 106 15.29 -16.90 13.85
C GLU A 106 14.76 -15.82 14.80
N THR A 107 13.76 -16.19 15.59
CA THR A 107 13.07 -15.34 16.57
C THR A 107 12.84 -16.15 17.85
N TYR A 108 12.27 -15.54 18.88
CA TYR A 108 12.16 -16.11 20.22
C TYR A 108 10.71 -16.22 20.66
N LEU A 109 10.38 -17.36 21.27
CA LEU A 109 9.12 -17.60 21.95
C LEU A 109 9.14 -17.10 23.40
N GLU A 110 7.98 -17.03 24.04
CA GLU A 110 7.88 -16.68 25.47
C GLU A 110 8.60 -17.67 26.40
N SER A 111 8.81 -18.92 25.96
CA SER A 111 9.63 -19.90 26.67
C SER A 111 11.14 -19.59 26.63
N GLY A 112 11.56 -18.67 25.76
CA GLY A 112 12.97 -18.42 25.44
C GLY A 112 13.52 -19.31 24.33
N ASP A 113 12.75 -20.30 23.86
CA ASP A 113 13.16 -21.15 22.75
C ASP A 113 13.21 -20.35 21.45
N THR A 114 14.19 -20.67 20.60
CA THR A 114 14.24 -20.12 19.25
C THR A 114 13.25 -20.83 18.33
N VAL A 115 12.72 -20.07 17.37
CA VAL A 115 11.85 -20.58 16.33
C VAL A 115 12.11 -19.83 15.03
N SER A 116 11.86 -20.44 13.87
CA SER A 116 11.96 -19.74 12.60
C SER A 116 10.59 -19.21 12.15
N ARG A 117 10.55 -17.93 11.77
CA ARG A 117 9.34 -17.24 11.30
C ARG A 117 9.64 -16.41 10.08
N TYR A 118 8.61 -16.17 9.28
CA TYR A 118 8.74 -15.36 8.08
C TYR A 118 8.60 -13.87 8.41
N SER A 119 9.66 -13.10 8.18
CA SER A 119 9.63 -11.65 8.20
C SER A 119 9.32 -11.14 6.79
N SER A 120 8.25 -10.35 6.65
CA SER A 120 7.76 -9.89 5.35
C SER A 120 8.77 -9.00 4.64
N SER A 121 9.04 -9.28 3.36
CA SER A 121 9.76 -8.37 2.47
C SER A 121 8.97 -7.10 2.18
N GLU A 122 7.65 -7.14 2.38
CA GLU A 122 6.73 -6.09 1.94
C GLU A 122 6.45 -5.05 3.00
N TYR A 123 6.40 -5.42 4.27
CA TYR A 123 6.15 -4.50 5.37
C TYR A 123 6.90 -4.93 6.64
N HIS A 124 7.01 -4.00 7.60
CA HIS A 124 7.67 -4.26 8.87
C HIS A 124 6.97 -3.56 10.03
N ASN A 125 6.56 -4.32 11.05
CA ASN A 125 6.01 -3.77 12.28
C ASN A 125 7.13 -3.27 13.20
N ASN A 126 7.53 -2.00 13.05
CA ASN A 126 8.56 -1.36 13.86
C ASN A 126 8.06 -0.98 15.27
N ARG A 127 7.98 -1.98 16.15
CA ARG A 127 7.53 -1.83 17.54
C ARG A 127 8.63 -1.23 18.43
N THR A 128 8.79 0.09 18.39
CA THR A 128 9.85 0.84 19.11
C THR A 128 9.63 1.05 20.62
N LEU A 129 8.38 0.96 21.09
CA LEU A 129 7.98 1.06 22.49
C LEU A 129 7.64 -0.32 23.08
N MET A 130 6.84 -1.12 22.37
CA MET A 130 6.37 -2.43 22.83
C MET A 130 6.74 -3.55 21.86
N PRO A 131 8.04 -3.89 21.71
CA PRO A 131 8.43 -5.09 20.97
C PRO A 131 7.82 -6.33 21.62
N ILE A 132 7.57 -7.37 20.81
CA ILE A 132 6.91 -8.60 21.27
C ILE A 132 7.75 -9.82 20.91
N LEU A 133 7.59 -10.87 21.71
CA LEU A 133 8.05 -12.21 21.37
C LEU A 133 7.07 -12.88 20.40
N ASP A 134 7.55 -13.84 19.62
CA ASP A 134 6.73 -14.55 18.63
C ASP A 134 6.01 -15.75 19.22
N THR A 135 5.09 -16.33 18.45
CA THR A 135 4.26 -17.47 18.84
C THR A 135 4.35 -18.64 17.88
N LYS A 136 3.94 -19.82 18.34
CA LYS A 136 3.70 -21.01 17.52
C LYS A 136 2.43 -20.92 16.68
N GLU A 137 1.53 -20.00 17.03
CA GLU A 137 0.23 -19.82 16.37
C GLU A 137 0.31 -18.98 15.09
N HIS A 138 1.41 -18.23 14.89
CA HIS A 138 1.61 -17.36 13.73
C HIS A 138 2.81 -17.79 12.91
N TYR A 139 2.69 -17.61 11.60
CA TYR A 139 3.78 -17.87 10.66
C TYR A 139 4.69 -16.64 10.47
N TYR A 140 4.15 -15.44 10.66
CA TYR A 140 4.86 -14.18 10.50
C TYR A 140 5.49 -13.71 11.81
N THR A 141 6.60 -12.97 11.72
CA THR A 141 7.27 -12.33 12.86
C THR A 141 6.54 -11.07 13.31
N SER A 142 6.60 -10.76 14.61
CA SER A 142 6.12 -9.50 15.20
C SER A 142 4.62 -9.24 15.01
N GLU A 143 3.85 -10.31 14.89
CA GLU A 143 2.39 -10.30 14.71
C GLU A 143 1.65 -10.73 15.97
N ARG A 144 0.51 -10.11 16.23
CA ARG A 144 -0.43 -10.50 17.29
C ARG A 144 -1.67 -11.17 16.73
N THR A 145 -2.22 -12.12 17.48
CA THR A 145 -3.50 -12.75 17.14
C THR A 145 -4.65 -11.77 17.41
N TYR A 146 -5.81 -12.02 16.78
CA TYR A 146 -7.03 -11.28 17.12
C TYR A 146 -7.35 -11.34 18.61
N SER A 147 -7.19 -12.51 19.23
CA SER A 147 -7.47 -12.67 20.66
C SER A 147 -6.55 -11.83 21.53
N GLU A 148 -5.27 -11.74 21.16
CA GLU A 148 -4.29 -10.90 21.85
C GLU A 148 -4.64 -9.42 21.71
N ILE A 149 -4.97 -8.95 20.51
CA ILE A 149 -5.40 -7.56 20.27
C ILE A 149 -6.62 -7.22 21.13
N GLN A 150 -7.64 -8.09 21.15
CA GLN A 150 -8.84 -7.88 21.95
C GLN A 150 -8.57 -7.89 23.47
N LYS A 151 -7.59 -8.65 23.93
CA LYS A 151 -7.23 -8.77 25.36
C LYS A 151 -6.11 -7.81 25.78
N GLY A 152 -5.56 -7.01 24.86
CA GLY A 152 -4.39 -6.17 25.14
C GLY A 152 -3.12 -6.97 25.46
N ILE A 153 -2.99 -8.20 24.94
CA ILE A 153 -1.82 -9.05 25.20
C ILE A 153 -0.68 -8.66 24.25
N TYR A 154 0.50 -8.46 24.83
CA TYR A 154 1.77 -8.27 24.12
C TYR A 154 2.74 -9.34 24.65
N ARG A 155 3.07 -10.32 23.82
CA ARG A 155 3.89 -11.47 24.26
C ARG A 155 5.26 -11.03 24.74
N GLY A 156 5.68 -11.59 25.87
CA GLY A 156 6.88 -11.14 26.59
C GLY A 156 6.67 -9.96 27.53
N TRP A 157 5.46 -9.38 27.60
CA TRP A 157 5.08 -8.41 28.63
C TRP A 157 4.15 -9.05 29.64
N GLU A 158 4.55 -9.03 30.91
CA GLU A 158 3.72 -9.41 32.04
C GLU A 158 2.71 -8.30 32.33
N ILE A 159 1.45 -8.68 32.56
CA ILE A 159 0.34 -7.72 32.65
C ILE A 159 -0.26 -7.79 34.06
N SER A 160 -0.34 -6.64 34.71
CA SER A 160 -1.21 -6.45 35.87
C SER A 160 -2.38 -5.54 35.47
N THR A 161 -3.59 -5.92 35.87
CA THR A 161 -4.83 -5.24 35.45
C THR A 161 -5.62 -4.76 36.65
N LYS A 162 -6.20 -3.56 36.54
CA LYS A 162 -7.11 -2.98 37.52
C LYS A 162 -8.32 -2.38 36.81
N SER A 163 -9.52 -2.84 37.15
CA SER A 163 -10.76 -2.27 36.61
C SER A 163 -10.97 -0.84 37.10
N ILE A 164 -11.51 0.00 36.22
CA ILE A 164 -11.95 1.37 36.50
C ILE A 164 -13.35 1.57 35.90
N ASN A 165 -14.06 2.63 36.31
CA ASN A 165 -15.46 2.86 35.88
C ASN A 165 -15.65 2.86 34.35
N TYR A 166 -14.63 3.27 33.60
CA TYR A 166 -14.70 3.48 32.15
C TYR A 166 -13.91 2.41 31.35
N GLY A 167 -13.41 1.37 32.02
CA GLY A 167 -12.59 0.33 31.40
C GLY A 167 -11.54 -0.26 32.35
N GLU A 168 -10.28 -0.32 31.92
CA GLU A 168 -9.21 -1.02 32.63
C GLU A 168 -7.90 -0.24 32.60
N GLN A 169 -7.16 -0.22 33.71
CA GLN A 169 -5.76 0.19 33.74
C GLN A 169 -4.87 -1.06 33.67
N PHE A 170 -3.76 -0.94 32.96
CA PHE A 170 -2.75 -1.98 32.86
C PHE A 170 -1.39 -1.42 33.26
N ALA A 171 -0.58 -2.26 33.89
CA ALA A 171 0.86 -2.06 33.92
C ALA A 171 1.54 -3.27 33.28
N TYR A 172 2.22 -3.00 32.16
CA TYR A 172 3.03 -3.97 31.44
C TYR A 172 4.44 -3.94 32.00
N SER A 173 5.03 -5.11 32.27
CA SER A 173 6.42 -5.25 32.70
C SER A 173 7.14 -6.23 31.78
N ALA A 174 8.29 -5.84 31.24
CA ALA A 174 9.08 -6.69 30.35
C ALA A 174 9.54 -7.95 31.08
N SER A 175 9.30 -9.13 30.50
CA SER A 175 9.74 -10.40 31.06
C SER A 175 11.27 -10.55 30.95
N PRO A 176 11.91 -11.45 31.73
CA PRO A 176 13.33 -11.72 31.61
C PRO A 176 13.77 -12.14 30.19
N VAL A 177 12.91 -12.90 29.49
CA VAL A 177 13.16 -13.32 28.10
C VAL A 177 13.13 -12.10 27.18
N LEU A 178 12.11 -11.24 27.30
CA LEU A 178 12.00 -10.04 26.47
C LEU A 178 13.22 -9.11 26.63
N LYS A 179 13.70 -8.90 27.87
CA LYS A 179 14.90 -8.11 28.17
C LYS A 179 16.18 -8.73 27.58
N THR A 180 16.24 -10.06 27.52
CA THR A 180 17.40 -10.76 26.94
C THR A 180 17.45 -10.62 25.42
N VAL A 181 16.29 -10.72 24.77
CA VAL A 181 16.13 -10.63 23.32
C VAL A 181 16.31 -9.19 22.84
N PHE A 182 15.66 -8.23 23.51
CA PHE A 182 15.72 -6.81 23.19
C PHE A 182 16.58 -6.08 24.24
N ARG A 183 17.90 -6.06 24.03
CA ARG A 183 18.85 -5.50 25.03
C ARG A 183 18.70 -4.00 25.26
N ASP A 184 18.17 -3.27 24.28
CA ASP A 184 18.01 -1.82 24.31
C ASP A 184 16.53 -1.41 24.43
N LEU A 185 15.76 -2.07 25.32
CA LEU A 185 14.39 -1.66 25.62
C LEU A 185 14.39 -0.22 26.15
N LYS A 186 13.64 0.67 25.48
CA LYS A 186 13.47 2.06 25.93
C LYS A 186 12.86 2.14 27.32
N GLN A 187 11.98 1.20 27.65
CA GLN A 187 11.24 1.13 28.90
C GLN A 187 11.01 -0.33 29.26
N GLU A 188 11.20 -0.66 30.54
CA GLU A 188 10.89 -2.00 31.06
C GLU A 188 9.48 -2.08 31.66
N THR A 189 8.84 -0.94 31.90
CA THR A 189 7.47 -0.85 32.41
C THR A 189 6.67 0.19 31.66
N ILE A 190 5.42 -0.12 31.31
CA ILE A 190 4.52 0.78 30.59
C ILE A 190 3.20 0.87 31.34
N LYS A 191 2.80 2.10 31.69
CA LYS A 191 1.48 2.38 32.26
C LYS A 191 0.49 2.62 31.14
N ALA A 192 -0.59 1.85 31.14
CA ALA A 192 -1.61 1.92 30.11
C ALA A 192 -3.02 2.01 30.66
N VAL A 193 -3.94 2.46 29.81
CA VAL A 193 -5.37 2.46 30.07
C VAL A 193 -6.13 2.06 28.81
N GLN A 194 -7.18 1.29 29.00
CA GLN A 194 -8.16 0.96 27.97
C GLN A 194 -9.52 1.52 28.37
N PHE A 195 -10.09 2.31 27.48
CA PHE A 195 -11.46 2.81 27.60
C PHE A 195 -12.39 2.02 26.68
N ASN A 196 -13.63 1.83 27.11
CA ASN A 196 -14.65 1.19 26.29
C ASN A 196 -15.88 2.08 26.15
N LEU A 197 -16.01 2.73 24.98
CA LEU A 197 -17.13 3.61 24.65
C LEU A 197 -18.49 2.87 24.60
N GLY A 198 -18.50 1.53 24.60
CA GLY A 198 -19.72 0.74 24.72
C GLY A 198 -20.29 0.65 26.14
N LEU A 199 -19.59 1.18 27.16
CA LEU A 199 -20.10 1.26 28.53
C LEU A 199 -20.89 2.57 28.71
N SER A 200 -22.04 2.51 29.40
CA SER A 200 -22.99 3.64 29.53
C SER A 200 -22.36 4.94 30.03
N ASP A 201 -21.33 4.84 30.88
CA ASP A 201 -20.72 5.99 31.55
C ASP A 201 -19.44 6.47 30.85
N THR A 202 -19.06 5.85 29.72
CA THR A 202 -17.82 6.17 29.00
C THR A 202 -18.12 7.08 27.82
N SER A 203 -17.66 8.32 27.90
CA SER A 203 -17.72 9.31 26.82
C SER A 203 -16.33 9.90 26.57
N ILE A 204 -16.17 10.64 25.48
CA ILE A 204 -14.90 11.34 25.19
C ILE A 204 -14.56 12.33 26.32
N GLU A 205 -15.56 12.97 26.94
CA GLU A 205 -15.39 13.87 28.07
C GLU A 205 -14.88 13.16 29.34
N SER A 206 -15.38 11.96 29.64
CA SER A 206 -14.90 11.19 30.79
C SER A 206 -13.49 10.64 30.55
N ILE A 207 -13.16 10.22 29.32
CA ILE A 207 -11.80 9.86 28.90
C ILE A 207 -10.84 11.03 29.09
N ASN A 208 -11.17 12.21 28.57
CA ASN A 208 -10.35 13.42 28.70
C ASN A 208 -10.11 13.79 30.17
N SER A 209 -11.16 13.73 30.99
CA SER A 209 -11.08 14.04 32.42
C SER A 209 -10.16 13.07 33.17
N PHE A 210 -10.21 11.78 32.81
CA PHE A 210 -9.32 10.77 33.36
C PHE A 210 -7.86 11.00 32.96
N LEU A 211 -7.59 11.20 31.67
CA LEU A 211 -6.23 11.42 31.17
C LEU A 211 -5.60 12.70 31.74
N LYS A 212 -6.40 13.76 31.94
CA LYS A 212 -5.95 15.01 32.57
C LYS A 212 -5.47 14.82 34.01
N THR A 213 -6.07 13.89 34.76
CA THR A 213 -5.71 13.61 36.16
C THR A 213 -4.65 12.51 36.31
N ASN A 214 -4.39 11.74 35.24
CA ASN A 214 -3.45 10.62 35.22
C ASN A 214 -2.33 10.87 34.19
N THR A 215 -1.48 11.87 34.45
CA THR A 215 -0.46 12.38 33.51
C THR A 215 0.72 11.43 33.22
N GLY A 216 0.76 10.25 33.84
CA GLY A 216 1.80 9.23 33.62
C GLY A 216 1.38 8.07 32.72
N ILE A 217 0.21 8.15 32.08
CA ILE A 217 -0.25 7.14 31.12
C ILE A 217 0.53 7.29 29.81
N GLN A 218 1.09 6.18 29.35
CA GLN A 218 1.97 6.12 28.18
C GLN A 218 1.31 5.38 27.01
N PHE A 219 0.37 4.49 27.29
CA PHE A 219 -0.34 3.72 26.29
C PHE A 219 -1.86 3.84 26.52
N VAL A 220 -2.57 4.33 25.50
CA VAL A 220 -4.03 4.45 25.52
C VAL A 220 -4.65 3.49 24.51
N THR A 221 -5.66 2.74 24.92
CA THR A 221 -6.53 1.96 24.03
C THR A 221 -7.95 2.52 24.10
N ILE A 222 -8.60 2.72 22.96
CA ILE A 222 -10.00 3.15 22.89
C ILE A 222 -10.78 2.11 22.09
N LYS A 223 -11.71 1.44 22.76
CA LYS A 223 -12.63 0.44 22.19
C LYS A 223 -14.01 1.02 21.97
N GLY A 224 -14.73 0.43 21.02
CA GLY A 224 -16.12 0.77 20.73
C GLY A 224 -16.27 2.04 19.91
N ILE A 225 -15.23 2.45 19.16
CA ILE A 225 -15.31 3.58 18.24
C ILE A 225 -16.36 3.24 17.16
N SER A 226 -17.29 4.15 16.93
CA SER A 226 -18.29 4.07 15.87
C SER A 226 -18.10 5.20 14.85
N GLN A 227 -18.89 5.17 13.77
CA GLN A 227 -18.93 6.26 12.78
C GLN A 227 -19.33 7.61 13.42
N ASP A 228 -20.14 7.58 14.49
CA ASP A 228 -20.66 8.78 15.16
C ASP A 228 -19.75 9.28 16.31
N THR A 229 -18.67 8.56 16.61
CA THR A 229 -17.73 8.99 17.65
C THR A 229 -17.02 10.25 17.21
N ASP A 230 -17.10 11.35 17.95
CA ASP A 230 -16.39 12.59 17.62
C ASP A 230 -14.95 12.56 18.19
N LEU A 231 -13.98 12.10 17.38
CA LEU A 231 -12.59 11.98 17.82
C LEU A 231 -11.87 13.35 17.87
N SER A 232 -12.43 14.39 17.23
CA SER A 232 -11.89 15.76 17.30
C SER A 232 -11.87 16.33 18.73
N LYS A 233 -12.74 15.81 19.60
CA LYS A 233 -12.82 16.19 21.01
C LYS A 233 -11.86 15.42 21.90
N LEU A 234 -11.24 14.34 21.43
CA LEU A 234 -10.31 13.55 22.22
C LEU A 234 -9.00 14.32 22.40
N VAL A 235 -8.56 14.48 23.65
CA VAL A 235 -7.32 15.16 24.01
C VAL A 235 -6.36 14.15 24.63
N LEU A 236 -5.41 13.68 23.84
CA LEU A 236 -4.35 12.80 24.29
C LEU A 236 -3.19 13.65 24.87
N PRO A 237 -2.73 13.40 26.10
CA PRO A 237 -1.58 14.11 26.65
C PRO A 237 -0.28 13.67 25.98
N GLU A 238 0.75 14.54 25.98
CA GLU A 238 2.07 14.26 25.39
C GLU A 238 2.81 13.08 26.02
N SER A 239 2.38 12.62 27.21
CA SER A 239 2.90 11.38 27.81
C SER A 239 2.52 10.12 27.02
N VAL A 240 1.47 10.18 26.20
CA VAL A 240 0.98 9.05 25.40
C VAL A 240 1.91 8.81 24.21
N GLN A 241 2.65 7.71 24.30
CA GLN A 241 3.62 7.26 23.31
C GLN A 241 3.05 6.13 22.43
N LYS A 242 1.97 5.47 22.87
CA LYS A 242 1.27 4.45 22.10
C LYS A 242 -0.24 4.64 22.14
N LEU A 243 -0.88 4.45 20.99
CA LEU A 243 -2.34 4.52 20.84
C LEU A 243 -2.87 3.29 20.10
N THR A 244 -3.94 2.67 20.61
CA THR A 244 -4.68 1.63 19.90
C THR A 244 -6.15 2.05 19.76
N LEU A 245 -6.66 2.06 18.53
CA LEU A 245 -8.05 2.39 18.21
C LEU A 245 -8.79 1.14 17.73
N LEU A 246 -9.88 0.76 18.38
CA LEU A 246 -10.69 -0.41 18.02
C LEU A 246 -12.16 -0.02 17.80
N GLY A 247 -12.74 -0.42 16.68
CA GLY A 247 -14.14 -0.14 16.37
C GLY A 247 -14.49 -0.24 14.89
N GLN A 248 -15.40 0.60 14.45
CA GLN A 248 -15.86 0.75 13.07
C GLN A 248 -15.92 2.22 12.70
N ARG A 249 -14.95 2.68 11.91
CA ARG A 249 -14.90 4.06 11.41
C ARG A 249 -14.13 4.14 10.10
N ASN A 250 -14.54 5.08 9.24
CA ASN A 250 -13.99 5.27 7.90
C ASN A 250 -12.70 6.08 7.80
N THR A 251 -12.43 6.95 8.78
CA THR A 251 -11.23 7.78 8.84
C THR A 251 -10.92 8.18 10.28
N ILE A 252 -9.71 8.68 10.55
CA ILE A 252 -9.32 9.29 11.83
C ILE A 252 -8.74 10.70 11.66
N ASN A 253 -9.00 11.35 10.53
CA ASN A 253 -8.40 12.65 10.18
C ASN A 253 -8.71 13.77 11.16
N ASP A 254 -9.78 13.65 11.93
CA ASP A 254 -10.20 14.61 12.95
C ASP A 254 -9.47 14.41 14.29
N LEU A 255 -8.77 13.28 14.48
CA LEU A 255 -8.03 12.99 15.70
C LEU A 255 -6.70 13.75 15.73
N LYS A 256 -6.46 14.47 16.83
CA LYS A 256 -5.16 15.09 17.11
C LYS A 256 -4.24 14.08 17.81
N LEU A 257 -3.12 13.76 17.18
CA LEU A 257 -2.12 12.87 17.74
C LEU A 257 -1.06 13.66 18.52
N PRO A 258 -0.60 13.16 19.69
CA PRO A 258 0.52 13.76 20.41
C PRO A 258 1.78 13.77 19.56
N SER A 259 2.63 14.79 19.75
CA SER A 259 3.88 14.92 18.99
C SER A 259 4.88 13.80 19.30
N GLU A 260 4.85 13.30 20.54
CA GLU A 260 5.71 12.23 21.06
C GLU A 260 5.18 10.81 20.79
N LEU A 261 4.11 10.66 20.01
CA LEU A 261 3.55 9.36 19.67
C LEU A 261 4.60 8.53 18.88
N GLN A 262 4.90 7.33 19.37
CA GLN A 262 5.89 6.41 18.80
C GLN A 262 5.26 5.23 18.08
N GLU A 263 4.09 4.79 18.54
CA GLU A 263 3.36 3.67 17.95
C GLU A 263 1.87 3.96 17.88
N ILE A 264 1.24 3.59 16.76
CA ILE A 264 -0.21 3.59 16.64
C ILE A 264 -0.70 2.32 15.98
N GLU A 265 -1.80 1.81 16.50
CA GLU A 265 -2.49 0.63 16.02
C GLU A 265 -3.93 1.01 15.70
N ILE A 266 -4.37 0.75 14.48
CA ILE A 266 -5.69 1.13 13.99
C ILE A 266 -6.41 -0.16 13.62
N TYR A 267 -7.49 -0.49 14.33
CA TYR A 267 -8.34 -1.66 14.12
C TYR A 267 -9.81 -1.21 14.01
N LEU A 268 -10.08 -0.35 13.02
CA LEU A 268 -11.39 0.26 12.77
C LEU A 268 -12.25 -0.52 11.76
N GLY A 269 -11.94 -1.80 11.57
CA GLY A 269 -12.68 -2.72 10.73
C GLY A 269 -12.55 -2.43 9.24
N SER A 270 -13.43 -3.05 8.44
CA SER A 270 -13.50 -2.91 6.98
C SER A 270 -14.03 -1.56 6.51
N SER A 271 -14.54 -0.73 7.42
CA SER A 271 -15.02 0.60 7.08
C SER A 271 -13.90 1.60 6.85
N LEU A 272 -12.70 1.35 7.40
CA LEU A 272 -11.55 2.23 7.25
C LEU A 272 -11.21 2.38 5.76
N LYS A 273 -11.18 3.62 5.28
CA LYS A 273 -11.01 3.94 3.86
C LYS A 273 -9.93 4.99 3.65
N SER A 274 -10.09 6.15 4.30
CA SER A 274 -9.33 7.34 3.96
C SER A 274 -8.49 7.88 5.11
N ILE A 275 -7.34 8.47 4.76
CA ILE A 275 -6.40 9.05 5.71
C ILE A 275 -5.72 10.30 5.18
N ASP A 276 -5.55 11.27 6.06
CA ASP A 276 -4.60 12.35 5.88
C ASP A 276 -3.25 11.89 6.45
N PRO A 277 -2.22 11.62 5.62
CA PRO A 277 -0.94 11.14 6.11
C PRO A 277 -0.23 12.17 7.01
N LEU A 278 -0.59 13.44 6.92
CA LEU A 278 0.04 14.53 7.68
C LEU A 278 -0.38 14.59 9.15
N ILE A 279 -1.41 13.83 9.57
CA ILE A 279 -1.82 13.78 10.99
C ILE A 279 -0.81 13.04 11.84
N PHE A 280 -0.03 12.12 11.25
CA PHE A 280 0.93 11.32 11.99
C PHE A 280 2.20 12.12 12.25
N PRO A 281 2.68 12.19 13.51
CA PRO A 281 4.01 12.71 13.75
C PRO A 281 5.04 11.79 13.09
N LYS A 282 6.20 12.34 12.70
CA LYS A 282 7.26 11.58 12.03
C LYS A 282 7.79 10.42 12.89
N SER A 283 7.68 10.51 14.21
CA SER A 283 8.06 9.46 15.16
C SER A 283 7.07 8.28 15.23
N ALA A 284 5.82 8.45 14.82
CA ALA A 284 4.79 7.43 14.99
C ALA A 284 4.92 6.33 13.94
N ASN A 285 5.21 5.12 14.40
CA ASN A 285 5.17 3.89 13.61
C ASN A 285 3.76 3.33 13.60
N ILE A 286 3.22 3.05 12.42
CA ILE A 286 1.89 2.47 12.27
C ILE A 286 2.03 0.96 12.22
N ILE A 287 1.55 0.32 13.27
CA ILE A 287 1.62 -1.13 13.44
C ILE A 287 0.37 -1.77 12.86
N SER A 288 0.56 -2.79 12.03
CA SER A 288 -0.51 -3.51 11.35
C SER A 288 -0.35 -5.00 11.59
N ASP A 289 -1.20 -5.56 12.43
CA ASP A 289 -1.21 -6.99 12.68
C ASP A 289 -2.01 -7.74 11.60
N VAL A 290 -1.48 -8.86 11.10
CA VAL A 290 -2.16 -9.75 10.15
C VAL A 290 -3.18 -10.59 10.92
N VAL A 291 -4.40 -10.08 10.98
CA VAL A 291 -5.51 -10.80 11.58
C VAL A 291 -6.21 -11.63 10.49
N MET A 292 -6.30 -12.95 10.68
CA MET A 292 -6.81 -13.96 9.72
C MET A 292 -8.24 -13.75 9.15
N ASN A 293 -8.95 -12.66 9.48
CA ASN A 293 -10.35 -12.43 9.12
C ASN A 293 -10.63 -11.04 8.51
N ASN A 294 -9.92 -10.62 7.46
CA ASN A 294 -10.24 -9.41 6.66
C ASN A 294 -10.26 -8.06 7.41
N THR A 295 -9.60 -7.95 8.57
CA THR A 295 -9.53 -6.70 9.35
C THR A 295 -8.13 -6.11 9.42
N SER A 296 -7.28 -6.32 8.41
CA SER A 296 -6.15 -5.39 8.24
C SER A 296 -6.76 -4.05 7.88
N SER A 297 -6.85 -3.17 8.87
CA SER A 297 -7.29 -1.79 8.74
C SER A 297 -6.23 -1.03 7.95
N VAL A 298 -6.36 -1.11 6.64
CA VAL A 298 -5.49 -0.47 5.66
C VAL A 298 -6.25 0.68 5.05
N PHE A 299 -5.53 1.74 4.73
CA PHE A 299 -6.11 2.85 3.99
C PHE A 299 -6.10 2.50 2.50
N THR A 300 -7.15 2.88 1.80
CA THR A 300 -7.30 2.70 0.35
C THR A 300 -7.38 4.02 -0.39
N GLU A 301 -7.41 5.14 0.33
CA GLU A 301 -7.54 6.49 -0.19
C GLU A 301 -6.76 7.49 0.68
N ILE A 302 -6.05 8.41 0.06
CA ILE A 302 -5.44 9.56 0.73
C ILE A 302 -6.43 10.72 0.70
N LYS A 303 -6.77 11.28 1.85
CA LYS A 303 -7.64 12.46 1.95
C LYS A 303 -6.96 13.57 2.73
N LEU A 304 -6.59 14.67 2.07
CA LEU A 304 -5.95 15.81 2.73
C LEU A 304 -7.00 16.67 3.44
N SER A 305 -6.78 17.00 4.71
CA SER A 305 -7.76 17.70 5.55
C SER A 305 -7.57 19.21 5.61
N ASP A 306 -6.47 19.73 5.06
CA ASP A 306 -6.10 21.14 5.10
C ASP A 306 -6.51 21.86 3.80
N SER A 307 -7.51 22.74 3.91
CA SER A 307 -8.06 23.50 2.79
C SER A 307 -7.12 24.56 2.20
N THR A 308 -5.98 24.82 2.84
CA THR A 308 -4.96 25.74 2.34
C THR A 308 -3.97 25.08 1.38
N ILE A 309 -4.00 23.76 1.23
CA ILE A 309 -3.12 23.04 0.30
C ILE A 309 -3.56 23.31 -1.14
N ASP A 310 -2.65 23.81 -1.95
CA ASP A 310 -2.79 24.03 -3.40
C ASP A 310 -1.66 23.33 -4.17
N ASN A 311 -1.66 23.46 -5.50
CA ASN A 311 -0.67 22.82 -6.39
C ASN A 311 0.80 23.17 -6.04
N ASN A 312 1.06 24.30 -5.38
CA ASN A 312 2.40 24.77 -5.04
C ASN A 312 2.75 24.56 -3.55
N SER A 313 1.82 24.01 -2.76
CA SER A 313 2.01 23.83 -1.33
C SER A 313 3.07 22.76 -1.06
N PRO A 314 4.12 23.06 -0.26
CA PRO A 314 5.08 22.04 0.17
C PRO A 314 4.42 20.89 0.96
N LYS A 315 3.23 21.11 1.51
CA LYS A 315 2.46 20.07 2.21
C LYS A 315 1.96 18.99 1.25
N LEU A 316 1.69 19.31 -0.02
CA LEU A 316 1.29 18.32 -1.03
C LEU A 316 2.45 17.35 -1.31
N GLN A 317 3.65 17.88 -1.56
CA GLN A 317 4.85 17.05 -1.71
C GLN A 317 5.12 16.23 -0.44
N LYS A 318 5.01 16.85 0.74
CA LYS A 318 5.21 16.16 2.01
C LYS A 318 4.22 14.99 2.19
N ALA A 319 2.96 15.15 1.80
CA ALA A 319 1.97 14.08 1.89
C ALA A 319 2.33 12.90 0.95
N ILE A 320 2.79 13.19 -0.26
CA ILE A 320 3.26 12.19 -1.23
C ILE A 320 4.49 11.45 -0.68
N ASP A 321 5.48 12.20 -0.19
CA ASP A 321 6.69 11.63 0.40
C ASP A 321 6.37 10.80 1.64
N ASP A 322 5.43 11.24 2.48
CA ASP A 322 5.00 10.53 3.68
C ASP A 322 4.46 9.14 3.34
N VAL A 323 3.62 9.03 2.30
CA VAL A 323 2.99 7.76 1.91
C VAL A 323 3.96 6.88 1.13
N TYR A 324 4.58 7.42 0.08
CA TYR A 324 5.25 6.60 -0.94
C TYR A 324 6.76 6.44 -0.74
N THR A 325 7.36 7.23 0.15
CA THR A 325 8.78 7.12 0.51
C THR A 325 8.93 6.75 1.98
N TYR A 326 8.41 7.59 2.87
CA TYR A 326 8.65 7.51 4.30
C TYR A 326 8.01 6.26 4.92
N ARG A 327 6.74 5.99 4.60
CA ARG A 327 5.91 4.93 5.19
C ARG A 327 5.65 3.75 4.26
N ILE A 328 6.42 3.60 3.19
CA ILE A 328 6.19 2.58 2.15
C ILE A 328 6.22 1.12 2.67
N LYS A 329 6.89 0.87 3.81
CA LYS A 329 6.93 -0.44 4.50
C LYS A 329 5.98 -0.54 5.71
N GLU A 330 5.10 0.42 5.91
CA GLU A 330 3.99 0.29 6.86
C GLU A 330 2.77 -0.25 6.12
N ARG A 331 2.29 -1.45 6.51
CA ARG A 331 1.20 -2.15 5.80
C ARG A 331 -0.06 -1.31 5.67
N ALA A 332 -0.35 -0.43 6.64
CA ALA A 332 -1.49 0.49 6.60
C ALA A 332 -1.51 1.40 5.36
N PHE A 333 -0.35 1.75 4.80
CA PHE A 333 -0.20 2.65 3.65
C PHE A 333 -0.03 1.94 2.29
N GLN A 334 -0.24 0.62 2.25
CA GLN A 334 -0.02 -0.20 1.05
C GLN A 334 -1.30 -0.52 0.27
N GLY A 335 -2.46 0.03 0.67
CA GLY A 335 -3.72 -0.28 0.00
C GLY A 335 -4.17 -1.73 0.23
N LEU A 336 -4.89 -2.29 -0.74
CA LEU A 336 -5.55 -3.60 -0.60
C LEU A 336 -4.57 -4.77 -0.54
N VAL A 337 -3.40 -4.65 -1.15
CA VAL A 337 -2.43 -5.75 -1.30
C VAL A 337 -1.16 -5.45 -0.50
N PRO A 338 -0.62 -6.39 0.30
CA PRO A 338 0.69 -6.22 0.92
C PRO A 338 1.78 -5.96 -0.13
N GLY A 339 2.61 -4.93 0.09
CA GLY A 339 3.62 -4.47 -0.86
C GLY A 339 3.07 -3.61 -2.00
N GLY A 340 1.75 -3.39 -2.04
CA GLY A 340 1.11 -2.43 -2.93
C GLY A 340 1.24 -0.99 -2.43
N TYR A 341 0.36 -0.13 -2.94
CA TYR A 341 0.31 1.28 -2.62
C TYR A 341 -1.14 1.79 -2.66
N ILE A 342 -1.39 2.94 -2.04
CA ILE A 342 -2.67 3.62 -2.15
C ILE A 342 -2.72 4.36 -3.48
N ALA A 343 -3.64 3.96 -4.35
CA ALA A 343 -3.78 4.53 -5.69
C ALA A 343 -4.89 5.60 -5.80
N SER A 344 -5.64 5.89 -4.73
CA SER A 344 -6.75 6.85 -4.74
C SER A 344 -6.43 8.07 -3.89
N TRP A 345 -6.75 9.27 -4.39
CA TRP A 345 -6.64 10.53 -3.67
C TRP A 345 -7.98 11.28 -3.69
N ASP A 346 -8.47 11.64 -2.51
CA ASP A 346 -9.58 12.58 -2.31
C ASP A 346 -9.00 13.93 -1.84
N LEU A 347 -8.94 14.86 -2.77
CA LEU A 347 -8.50 16.24 -2.60
C LEU A 347 -9.68 17.21 -2.42
N THR A 348 -10.89 16.70 -2.19
CA THR A 348 -12.07 17.54 -1.96
C THR A 348 -11.86 18.45 -0.75
N GLY A 349 -12.11 19.74 -0.94
CA GLY A 349 -11.91 20.76 0.09
C GLY A 349 -10.49 21.35 0.12
N THR A 350 -9.55 20.84 -0.68
CA THR A 350 -8.27 21.51 -0.98
C THR A 350 -8.40 22.40 -2.22
N LYS A 351 -7.32 23.10 -2.57
CA LYS A 351 -7.18 23.88 -3.81
C LYS A 351 -6.32 23.16 -4.86
N VAL A 352 -6.02 21.88 -4.65
CA VAL A 352 -5.20 21.08 -5.57
C VAL A 352 -6.05 20.67 -6.77
N THR A 353 -5.57 20.98 -7.96
CA THR A 353 -6.18 20.67 -9.26
C THR A 353 -5.23 19.97 -10.22
N SER A 354 -3.98 19.76 -9.81
CA SER A 354 -2.92 19.12 -10.58
C SER A 354 -1.81 18.64 -9.66
N PHE A 355 -1.19 17.51 -10.01
CA PHE A 355 0.04 16.95 -9.45
C PHE A 355 1.30 17.34 -10.26
N ASN A 356 1.22 18.22 -11.26
CA ASN A 356 2.36 18.58 -12.12
C ASN A 356 3.54 19.20 -11.36
N ASN A 357 3.28 19.83 -10.20
CA ASN A 357 4.30 20.55 -9.43
C ASN A 357 4.89 19.74 -8.27
N VAL A 358 4.57 18.45 -8.20
CA VAL A 358 5.14 17.53 -7.22
C VAL A 358 5.95 16.45 -7.94
N ASN A 359 6.71 15.68 -7.19
CA ASN A 359 7.43 14.52 -7.65
C ASN A 359 6.82 13.29 -7.00
N ILE A 360 6.22 12.41 -7.80
CA ILE A 360 5.74 11.13 -7.32
C ILE A 360 6.86 10.10 -7.52
N PRO A 361 7.39 9.49 -6.44
CA PRO A 361 8.48 8.54 -6.55
C PRO A 361 8.03 7.29 -7.31
N PRO A 362 8.88 6.71 -8.19
CA PRO A 362 8.56 5.44 -8.83
C PRO A 362 8.56 4.31 -7.81
N LEU A 363 7.68 3.32 -7.99
CA LEU A 363 7.73 2.08 -7.21
C LEU A 363 8.73 1.10 -7.82
N ASN A 364 9.54 0.47 -6.96
CA ASN A 364 10.48 -0.59 -7.34
C ASN A 364 9.77 -1.95 -7.49
N ASP A 365 8.62 -1.99 -8.16
CA ASP A 365 7.85 -3.21 -8.45
C ASP A 365 8.27 -3.89 -9.76
N GLY A 366 9.33 -3.38 -10.40
CA GLY A 366 9.83 -3.87 -11.69
C GLY A 366 9.08 -3.30 -12.90
N THR A 367 7.98 -2.56 -12.70
CA THR A 367 7.30 -1.82 -13.77
C THR A 367 7.90 -0.44 -13.98
N GLY A 368 8.54 0.12 -12.94
CA GLY A 368 9.14 1.45 -12.97
C GLY A 368 8.12 2.58 -13.10
N ARG A 369 6.82 2.29 -12.89
CA ARG A 369 5.73 3.25 -13.07
C ARG A 369 4.89 3.34 -11.80
N PHE A 370 4.61 4.57 -11.38
CA PHE A 370 3.62 4.88 -10.37
C PHE A 370 2.31 5.21 -11.08
N TYR A 371 1.18 4.61 -10.68
CA TYR A 371 -0.12 4.93 -11.26
C TYR A 371 -1.12 5.30 -10.16
N ILE A 372 -1.44 6.60 -10.06
CA ILE A 372 -2.61 7.01 -9.29
C ILE A 372 -3.83 6.59 -10.12
N ALA A 373 -4.67 5.71 -9.57
CA ALA A 373 -5.85 5.23 -10.26
C ALA A 373 -6.96 6.30 -10.29
N HIS A 374 -7.12 7.05 -9.22
CA HIS A 374 -8.27 7.95 -9.07
C HIS A 374 -7.91 9.19 -8.26
N VAL A 375 -8.30 10.37 -8.75
CA VAL A 375 -8.21 11.63 -8.00
C VAL A 375 -9.54 12.37 -8.01
N GLU A 376 -10.07 12.63 -6.82
CA GLU A 376 -11.31 13.36 -6.58
C GLU A 376 -10.97 14.78 -6.10
N VAL A 377 -11.33 15.83 -6.83
CA VAL A 377 -11.07 17.23 -6.45
C VAL A 377 -12.37 18.01 -6.26
N LYS A 378 -12.30 19.10 -5.47
CA LYS A 378 -13.35 20.11 -5.43
C LYS A 378 -12.86 21.36 -6.13
N THR A 379 -13.34 21.63 -7.33
CA THR A 379 -13.06 22.89 -8.01
C THR A 379 -14.14 23.93 -7.72
N ASP A 380 -13.73 25.17 -7.48
CA ASP A 380 -14.64 26.30 -7.39
C ASP A 380 -15.05 26.76 -8.82
N GLY A 381 -15.68 25.88 -9.58
CA GLY A 381 -16.58 26.18 -10.70
C GLY A 381 -16.14 27.08 -11.85
N ASN A 382 -14.87 27.52 -11.96
CA ASN A 382 -14.40 28.43 -13.01
C ASN A 382 -13.11 27.97 -13.67
N PHE A 383 -13.27 27.13 -14.69
CA PHE A 383 -12.30 26.89 -15.75
C PHE A 383 -13.08 27.06 -17.05
N GLY A 384 -12.69 28.02 -17.90
CA GLY A 384 -13.43 28.40 -19.10
C GLY A 384 -13.51 27.29 -20.15
N ASN A 385 -14.04 27.60 -21.33
CA ASN A 385 -14.17 26.62 -22.42
C ASN A 385 -12.82 26.09 -22.93
N SER A 386 -11.70 26.74 -22.59
CA SER A 386 -10.36 26.34 -23.00
C SER A 386 -9.42 26.25 -21.78
N GLN A 387 -8.48 25.31 -21.79
CA GLN A 387 -7.39 25.16 -20.81
C GLN A 387 -6.03 25.16 -21.50
N ASN A 388 -5.02 25.70 -20.82
CA ASN A 388 -3.63 25.66 -21.29
C ASN A 388 -2.88 24.63 -20.47
N GLU A 389 -2.28 23.64 -21.14
CA GLU A 389 -1.47 22.61 -20.54
C GLU A 389 -0.05 22.66 -21.10
N SER A 390 0.92 22.34 -20.26
CA SER A 390 2.34 22.33 -20.62
C SER A 390 2.92 20.95 -20.47
N ILE A 391 3.68 20.50 -21.46
CA ILE A 391 4.37 19.20 -21.43
C ILE A 391 5.88 19.39 -21.35
N GLY A 392 6.53 18.51 -20.58
CA GLY A 392 7.98 18.49 -20.39
C GLY A 392 8.66 17.30 -21.07
N SER A 393 9.99 17.23 -20.94
CA SER A 393 10.81 16.13 -21.46
C SER A 393 10.57 14.78 -20.78
N LYS A 394 9.82 14.76 -19.68
CA LYS A 394 9.32 13.56 -18.99
C LYS A 394 7.81 13.69 -18.77
N PRO A 395 7.09 12.56 -18.66
CA PRO A 395 5.69 12.60 -18.31
C PRO A 395 5.48 13.32 -16.97
N SER A 396 4.50 14.21 -16.93
CA SER A 396 3.98 14.82 -15.72
C SER A 396 3.31 13.75 -14.84
N ASN A 397 3.05 14.11 -13.59
CA ASN A 397 2.27 13.23 -12.73
C ASN A 397 0.79 13.21 -13.12
N ASP A 398 0.26 14.27 -13.74
CA ASP A 398 -1.14 14.31 -14.19
C ASP A 398 -1.42 13.23 -15.24
N SER A 399 -0.42 12.91 -16.08
CA SER A 399 -0.54 11.85 -17.08
C SER A 399 -0.40 10.43 -16.54
N GLN A 400 -0.01 10.29 -15.27
CA GLN A 400 0.05 9.02 -14.55
C GLN A 400 -1.25 8.73 -13.78
N ILE A 401 -2.20 9.68 -13.80
CA ILE A 401 -3.51 9.54 -13.19
C ILE A 401 -4.45 8.89 -14.21
N ASN A 402 -5.03 7.76 -13.84
CA ASN A 402 -5.97 7.05 -14.72
C ASN A 402 -7.30 7.79 -14.84
N ASP A 403 -7.85 8.22 -13.70
CA ASP A 403 -9.15 8.88 -13.60
C ASP A 403 -9.09 10.15 -12.73
N TRP A 404 -9.73 11.20 -13.22
CA TRP A 404 -9.90 12.50 -12.57
C TRP A 404 -11.40 12.76 -12.36
N PHE A 405 -11.80 13.18 -11.16
CA PHE A 405 -13.20 13.50 -10.80
C PHE A 405 -13.30 14.88 -10.16
N ASP A 406 -14.32 15.64 -10.54
CA ASP A 406 -14.52 17.03 -10.09
C ASP A 406 -15.95 17.26 -9.58
N TRP A 407 -16.09 17.62 -8.31
CA TRP A 407 -17.37 17.94 -7.66
C TRP A 407 -18.04 19.23 -8.17
N GLY A 408 -17.27 20.15 -8.74
CA GLY A 408 -17.76 21.45 -9.21
C GLY A 408 -18.18 21.46 -10.68
N GLY A 409 -17.90 20.37 -11.41
CA GLY A 409 -18.10 20.30 -12.86
C GLY A 409 -17.31 21.36 -13.64
N GLY A 410 -16.30 21.98 -13.04
CA GLY A 410 -15.41 22.94 -13.70
C GLY A 410 -14.67 22.30 -14.87
N TRP A 411 -14.11 21.11 -14.69
CA TRP A 411 -13.42 20.39 -15.78
C TRP A 411 -14.36 19.94 -16.89
N GLN A 412 -15.64 19.70 -16.56
CA GLN A 412 -16.65 19.35 -17.56
C GLN A 412 -16.99 20.52 -18.50
N LYS A 413 -16.66 21.77 -18.15
CA LYS A 413 -16.87 22.93 -19.02
C LYS A 413 -15.77 23.10 -20.07
N VAL A 414 -14.63 22.46 -19.87
CA VAL A 414 -13.48 22.55 -20.78
C VAL A 414 -13.80 21.77 -22.06
N GLN A 415 -13.76 22.46 -23.19
CA GLN A 415 -14.00 21.92 -24.53
C GLN A 415 -12.74 21.96 -25.40
N GLU A 416 -11.77 22.79 -25.05
CA GLU A 416 -10.49 22.91 -25.75
C GLU A 416 -9.31 22.78 -24.78
N VAL A 417 -8.29 22.01 -25.17
CA VAL A 417 -7.00 21.96 -24.47
C VAL A 417 -5.92 22.45 -25.42
N VAL A 418 -5.24 23.53 -25.06
CA VAL A 418 -4.09 24.08 -25.76
C VAL A 418 -2.83 23.55 -25.10
N VAL A 419 -2.09 22.72 -25.83
CA VAL A 419 -0.88 22.06 -25.36
C VAL A 419 0.34 22.77 -25.90
N SER A 420 1.29 23.06 -25.02
CA SER A 420 2.55 23.71 -25.37
C SER A 420 3.74 22.98 -24.75
N SER A 421 4.92 23.11 -25.35
CA SER A 421 6.18 22.67 -24.73
C SER A 421 7.26 23.74 -24.83
N SER A 422 7.97 23.95 -23.72
CA SER A 422 9.14 24.85 -23.69
C SER A 422 10.37 24.19 -24.31
N GLU A 423 10.50 22.87 -24.12
CA GLU A 423 11.60 22.00 -24.55
C GLU A 423 11.16 21.03 -25.66
N ASN A 424 12.14 20.38 -26.31
CA ASN A 424 11.89 19.28 -27.23
C ASN A 424 11.42 18.04 -26.46
N VAL A 425 10.26 17.49 -26.82
CA VAL A 425 9.67 16.32 -26.16
C VAL A 425 9.58 15.13 -27.10
N SER A 426 9.72 13.93 -26.56
CA SER A 426 9.58 12.70 -27.36
C SER A 426 8.13 12.51 -27.80
N LEU A 427 7.92 11.81 -28.91
CA LEU A 427 6.59 11.46 -29.41
C LEU A 427 5.79 10.64 -28.38
N GLU A 428 6.45 9.73 -27.65
CA GLU A 428 5.83 8.90 -26.60
C GLU A 428 5.39 9.75 -25.41
N THR A 429 6.27 10.62 -24.91
CA THR A 429 5.96 11.54 -23.79
C THR A 429 4.81 12.46 -24.16
N ALA A 430 4.86 13.11 -25.33
CA ALA A 430 3.79 13.99 -25.78
C ALA A 430 2.44 13.26 -25.91
N THR A 431 2.46 12.02 -26.45
CA THR A 431 1.25 11.19 -26.53
C THR A 431 0.69 10.88 -25.15
N GLN A 432 1.55 10.47 -24.20
CA GLN A 432 1.14 10.14 -22.84
C GLN A 432 0.53 11.35 -22.11
N GLU A 433 1.17 12.52 -22.21
CA GLU A 433 0.67 13.75 -21.62
C GLU A 433 -0.71 14.14 -22.15
N ILE A 434 -0.89 14.11 -23.47
CA ILE A 434 -2.17 14.43 -24.11
C ILE A 434 -3.25 13.45 -23.66
N MET A 435 -2.94 12.15 -23.54
CA MET A 435 -3.86 11.16 -22.98
C MET A 435 -4.22 11.45 -21.51
N GLY A 436 -3.28 11.98 -20.73
CA GLY A 436 -3.51 12.49 -19.38
C GLY A 436 -4.50 13.66 -19.34
N PHE A 437 -4.31 14.65 -20.21
CA PHE A 437 -5.21 15.79 -20.32
C PHE A 437 -6.61 15.38 -20.78
N ILE A 438 -6.74 14.43 -21.71
CA ILE A 438 -8.04 13.89 -22.12
C ILE A 438 -8.74 13.19 -20.94
N ALA A 439 -8.00 12.43 -20.12
CA ALA A 439 -8.55 11.80 -18.93
C ALA A 439 -9.01 12.84 -17.89
N LYS A 440 -8.29 13.96 -17.76
CA LYS A 440 -8.60 15.08 -16.86
C LYS A 440 -9.81 15.92 -17.31
N TYR A 441 -9.98 16.11 -18.62
CA TYR A 441 -11.00 16.97 -19.23
C TYR A 441 -12.02 16.14 -20.03
N PRO A 442 -13.06 15.57 -19.39
CA PRO A 442 -13.91 14.56 -20.00
C PRO A 442 -14.75 15.05 -21.19
N ASN A 443 -14.90 16.37 -21.37
CA ASN A 443 -15.69 16.98 -22.45
C ASN A 443 -14.82 17.69 -23.50
N VAL A 444 -13.51 17.41 -23.53
CA VAL A 444 -12.62 17.99 -24.54
C VAL A 444 -13.04 17.54 -25.94
N LYS A 445 -13.21 18.52 -26.84
CA LYS A 445 -13.56 18.36 -28.26
C LYS A 445 -12.46 18.82 -29.18
N LYS A 446 -11.51 19.60 -28.67
CA LYS A 446 -10.44 20.23 -29.44
C LYS A 446 -9.12 20.17 -28.68
N ILE A 447 -8.07 19.72 -29.35
CA ILE A 447 -6.70 19.70 -28.83
C ILE A 447 -5.83 20.51 -29.78
N ASN A 448 -5.27 21.61 -29.27
CA ASN A 448 -4.37 22.46 -30.02
C ASN A 448 -2.92 22.13 -29.66
N ILE A 449 -2.16 21.56 -30.59
CA ILE A 449 -0.76 21.15 -30.39
C ILE A 449 0.22 22.01 -31.21
N VAL A 450 -0.21 23.18 -31.70
CA VAL A 450 0.62 24.06 -32.55
C VAL A 450 1.95 24.43 -31.89
N ASN A 451 1.96 24.54 -30.56
CA ASN A 451 3.12 25.00 -29.80
C ASN A 451 3.92 23.83 -29.16
N VAL A 452 3.74 22.60 -29.65
CA VAL A 452 4.50 21.44 -29.19
C VAL A 452 5.80 21.31 -30.00
N LYS A 453 6.93 21.33 -29.31
CA LYS A 453 8.25 21.09 -29.92
C LYS A 453 8.59 19.61 -29.76
N LEU A 454 8.62 18.87 -30.87
CA LEU A 454 8.97 17.45 -30.87
C LEU A 454 10.47 17.25 -31.11
N THR A 455 11.02 16.15 -30.60
CA THR A 455 12.40 15.73 -30.90
C THR A 455 12.63 15.55 -32.40
N ASP A 456 13.80 16.00 -32.88
CA ASP A 456 14.22 16.05 -34.28
C ASP A 456 13.91 14.72 -35.01
N GLY A 457 12.83 14.73 -35.80
CA GLY A 457 12.38 13.59 -36.61
C GLY A 457 10.91 13.21 -36.44
N SER A 458 10.22 13.68 -35.39
CA SER A 458 8.77 13.46 -35.22
C SER A 458 7.94 14.65 -35.71
N THR A 459 6.80 14.39 -36.36
CA THR A 459 5.89 15.44 -36.87
C THR A 459 4.61 15.57 -36.02
N HIS A 460 3.91 16.70 -36.15
CA HIS A 460 2.63 16.94 -35.49
C HIS A 460 1.54 15.97 -35.98
N GLU A 461 1.60 15.55 -37.26
CA GLU A 461 0.75 14.51 -37.83
C GLU A 461 1.01 13.15 -37.15
N GLN A 462 2.27 12.78 -36.94
CA GLN A 462 2.60 11.54 -36.21
C GLN A 462 2.12 11.58 -34.76
N LEU A 463 2.21 12.74 -34.10
CA LEU A 463 1.65 12.93 -32.76
C LEU A 463 0.13 12.76 -32.75
N LYS A 464 -0.57 13.42 -33.67
CA LYS A 464 -2.02 13.26 -33.85
C LYS A 464 -2.41 11.79 -34.04
N ASP A 465 -1.76 11.09 -34.97
CA ASP A 465 -2.08 9.68 -35.26
C ASP A 465 -1.83 8.77 -34.06
N ASN A 466 -0.76 9.02 -33.30
CA ASN A 466 -0.48 8.26 -32.08
C ASN A 466 -1.50 8.52 -30.97
N VAL A 467 -1.93 9.76 -30.78
CA VAL A 467 -2.98 10.09 -29.81
C VAL A 467 -4.30 9.44 -30.22
N ILE A 468 -4.71 9.51 -31.50
CA ILE A 468 -5.93 8.84 -31.98
C ILE A 468 -5.87 7.34 -31.72
N LYS A 469 -4.76 6.67 -32.06
CA LYS A 469 -4.57 5.24 -31.77
C LYS A 469 -4.67 4.95 -30.27
N ALA A 470 -4.08 5.78 -29.42
CA ALA A 470 -4.13 5.63 -27.97
C ALA A 470 -5.56 5.84 -27.41
N ILE A 471 -6.31 6.81 -27.94
CA ILE A 471 -7.73 7.02 -27.62
C ILE A 471 -8.54 5.77 -27.98
N THR A 472 -8.42 5.29 -29.21
CA THR A 472 -9.15 4.09 -29.67
C THR A 472 -8.82 2.87 -28.83
N ALA A 473 -7.54 2.68 -28.47
CA ALA A 473 -7.12 1.57 -27.61
C ALA A 473 -7.67 1.67 -26.18
N LYS A 474 -7.76 2.87 -25.59
CA LYS A 474 -8.21 3.08 -24.20
C LYS A 474 -9.72 3.17 -24.06
N TYR A 475 -10.39 3.90 -24.94
CA TYR A 475 -11.82 4.25 -24.83
C TYR A 475 -12.72 3.57 -25.87
N GLY A 476 -12.15 2.91 -26.88
CA GLY A 476 -12.87 2.27 -27.97
C GLY A 476 -13.17 3.19 -29.16
N GLU A 477 -13.52 2.58 -30.31
CA GLU A 477 -13.78 3.27 -31.58
C GLU A 477 -15.01 4.20 -31.54
N GLU A 478 -16.01 3.88 -30.72
CA GLU A 478 -17.24 4.66 -30.58
C GLU A 478 -17.23 5.60 -29.36
N SER A 479 -16.06 5.89 -28.81
CA SER A 479 -15.95 6.79 -27.67
C SER A 479 -16.36 8.23 -28.02
N GLN A 480 -16.71 9.02 -27.00
CA GLN A 480 -17.00 10.45 -27.16
C GLN A 480 -15.84 11.27 -27.74
N TYR A 481 -14.62 10.72 -27.70
CA TYR A 481 -13.40 11.36 -28.20
C TYR A 481 -13.09 11.03 -29.67
N LYS A 482 -13.93 10.23 -30.35
CA LYS A 482 -13.66 9.79 -31.73
C LYS A 482 -13.52 10.94 -32.74
N ASP A 483 -14.25 12.03 -32.51
CA ASP A 483 -14.31 13.21 -33.39
C ASP A 483 -13.51 14.40 -32.81
N ILE A 484 -12.50 14.15 -31.97
CA ILE A 484 -11.69 15.21 -31.39
C ILE A 484 -10.91 15.96 -32.47
N GLU A 485 -11.09 17.28 -32.53
CA GLU A 485 -10.42 18.15 -33.49
C GLU A 485 -8.97 18.42 -33.05
N PHE A 486 -7.99 18.16 -33.92
CA PHE A 486 -6.60 18.56 -33.69
C PHE A 486 -6.25 19.82 -34.47
N VAL A 487 -5.76 20.85 -33.78
CA VAL A 487 -5.13 22.01 -34.43
C VAL A 487 -3.65 21.74 -34.56
N LEU A 488 -3.18 21.69 -35.80
CA LEU A 488 -1.78 21.51 -36.17
C LEU A 488 -1.20 22.84 -36.65
N PRO A 489 0.13 23.05 -36.60
CA PRO A 489 0.75 24.20 -37.25
C PRO A 489 0.36 24.25 -38.73
N GLU A 490 0.08 25.44 -39.28
CA GLU A 490 -0.17 25.56 -40.72
C GLU A 490 1.04 25.01 -41.48
N THR A 491 0.80 24.00 -42.33
CA THR A 491 1.80 23.54 -43.28
C THR A 491 1.97 24.66 -44.31
N VAL A 492 3.04 25.46 -44.16
CA VAL A 492 3.41 26.40 -45.21
C VAL A 492 3.64 25.58 -46.48
N PRO A 493 2.90 25.81 -47.57
CA PRO A 493 3.14 25.10 -48.82
C PRO A 493 4.59 25.36 -49.22
N SER A 494 5.35 24.31 -49.51
CA SER A 494 6.67 24.48 -50.12
C SER A 494 6.51 25.36 -51.36
N PRO A 495 7.34 26.40 -51.54
CA PRO A 495 7.29 27.18 -52.77
C PRO A 495 7.51 26.21 -53.93
N VAL A 496 6.55 26.19 -54.84
CA VAL A 496 6.61 25.41 -56.09
C VAL A 496 7.92 25.77 -56.79
N ALA A 497 8.67 24.74 -57.15
CA ALA A 497 10.01 24.80 -57.73
C ALA A 497 10.11 25.66 -59.00
#